data_AF-A0A2V6J3B4-F1
#
_entry.id   AF-A0A2V6J3B4-F1
#
_cell.length_a   1.000
_cell.length_b   1.000
_cell.length_c   1.000
_cell.angle_alpha   90.00
_cell.angle_beta   90.00
_cell.angle_gamma   90.00
#
_symmetry.space_group_name_H-M   'P 1'
#
loop_
_entity.id
_entity.type
_entity.pdbx_description
1 polymer ?
#
loop_
_entity_poly.entity_id
_entity_poly.type
_entity_poly.pdbx_seq_one_letter_code
_entity_poly.pdbx_strand_id
1 'polypeptide(L)'
;MFSSRLNLNHIFLFLAIVSPLLVLARAWRPSAPYHGWRLAALVVLAVTGCAWLLWPKASGYIGGTAWFLLLFLPAIALRKITELAAHGQYKSAGKLGAALQILHPTAELREQVRLFRRLKSNAAHPRAFSSVPDNRDIDYGSRRSQLRSAPAVLVLILANVLVFLFEISVGDWNDPRVLHRIGALEPHAVVSEGEYWRLFTALFLHGGFLHLAFNLFALYFLGPPLERSIGTMRFFACYLISGLASSAGVVALNELGLVRVAEVIGASGCIMGVVGAWAGFLLRHHHTPFAKQRLANIGLIVVIQIAFDLSTPQVSMAAHMCGLVAGFFLGLILAPRPVAGGVDPGRSY
;
A
#
# COMPACT_ATOMS: atom_id res chain seq x y z
N MET A 1 14.62 -19.81 21.60
CA MET A 1 13.23 -19.86 21.13
C MET A 1 12.85 -18.49 20.58
N PHE A 2 13.33 -18.13 19.38
CA PHE A 2 12.90 -16.90 18.73
C PHE A 2 11.48 -17.11 18.24
N SER A 3 10.53 -16.33 18.76
CA SER A 3 9.18 -16.30 18.19
C SER A 3 9.29 -15.74 16.76
N SER A 4 9.27 -16.62 15.78
CA SER A 4 9.14 -16.33 14.34
C SER A 4 7.81 -15.66 13.97
N ARG A 5 6.95 -15.40 14.97
CA ARG A 5 5.63 -14.82 14.77
C ARG A 5 5.72 -13.30 14.66
N LEU A 6 5.13 -12.76 13.60
CA LEU A 6 4.80 -11.34 13.51
C LEU A 6 3.95 -10.94 14.72
N ASN A 7 4.47 -10.04 15.54
CA ASN A 7 3.76 -9.57 16.73
C ASN A 7 2.74 -8.50 16.33
N LEU A 8 1.46 -8.89 16.28
CA LEU A 8 0.32 -8.02 16.03
C LEU A 8 0.32 -6.74 16.88
N ASN A 9 0.65 -6.85 18.17
CA ASN A 9 0.76 -5.70 19.05
C ASN A 9 1.86 -4.75 18.55
N HIS A 10 3.01 -5.27 18.10
CA HIS A 10 4.08 -4.44 17.55
C HIS A 10 3.65 -3.73 16.26
N ILE A 11 2.96 -4.42 15.34
CA ILE A 11 2.49 -3.82 14.08
C ILE A 11 1.51 -2.69 14.36
N PHE A 12 0.53 -2.91 15.23
CA PHE A 12 -0.43 -1.86 15.57
C PHE A 12 0.23 -0.70 16.32
N LEU A 13 1.22 -0.98 17.17
CA LEU A 13 2.01 0.06 17.83
C LEU A 13 2.77 0.92 16.80
N PHE A 14 3.40 0.30 15.81
CA PHE A 14 4.08 1.00 14.72
C PHE A 14 3.12 1.92 13.96
N LEU A 15 1.95 1.41 13.56
CA LEU A 15 0.93 2.20 12.86
C LEU A 15 0.41 3.37 13.72
N ALA A 16 0.17 3.12 15.01
CA ALA A 16 -0.30 4.10 15.98
C ALA A 16 0.74 5.18 16.32
N ILE A 17 2.00 5.01 15.94
CA ILE A 17 3.06 6.01 16.10
C ILE A 17 3.33 6.73 14.79
N VAL A 18 3.64 5.97 13.74
CA VAL A 18 4.10 6.54 12.45
C VAL A 18 3.00 7.33 11.76
N SER A 19 1.76 6.82 11.72
CA SER A 19 0.68 7.50 11.02
C SER A 19 0.32 8.86 11.65
N PRO A 20 0.14 8.99 12.99
CA PRO A 20 -0.05 10.29 13.61
C PRO A 20 1.11 11.26 13.41
N LEU A 21 2.36 10.79 13.51
CA LEU A 21 3.54 11.64 13.27
C LEU A 21 3.56 12.20 11.84
N LEU A 22 3.18 11.40 10.84
CA LEU A 22 3.03 11.86 9.46
C LEU A 22 1.90 12.87 9.30
N VAL A 23 0.78 12.69 10.01
CA VAL A 23 -0.32 13.68 10.02
C VAL A 23 0.17 15.01 10.62
N LEU A 24 0.92 14.97 11.73
CA LEU A 24 1.49 16.16 12.36
C LEU A 24 2.51 16.86 11.46
N ALA A 25 3.41 16.10 10.82
CA ALA A 25 4.40 16.66 9.90
C ALA A 25 3.75 17.38 8.70
N ARG A 26 2.67 16.81 8.14
CA ARG A 26 1.91 17.45 7.05
C ARG A 26 1.12 18.67 7.51
N ALA A 27 0.64 18.66 8.75
CA ALA A 27 -0.14 19.74 9.34
C ALA A 27 0.70 20.83 10.01
N TRP A 28 2.04 20.80 9.86
CA TRP A 28 2.96 21.81 10.40
C TRP A 28 2.79 23.19 9.75
N ARG A 29 2.15 23.30 8.57
CA ARG A 29 1.83 24.59 7.95
C ARG A 29 0.63 25.24 8.66
N PRO A 30 0.77 26.45 9.23
CA PRO A 30 -0.29 27.11 9.99
C PRO A 30 -1.38 27.61 9.04
N SER A 31 -2.32 26.73 8.72
CA SER A 31 -3.57 27.07 8.04
C SER A 31 -4.72 26.39 8.78
N ALA A 32 -5.81 27.14 8.95
CA ALA A 32 -6.93 26.84 9.83
C ALA A 32 -7.65 25.47 9.65
N PRO A 33 -7.63 24.75 8.50
CA PRO A 33 -8.44 23.52 8.37
C PRO A 33 -7.90 22.30 9.14
N TYR A 34 -6.62 22.27 9.49
CA TYR A 34 -5.98 21.04 10.00
C TYR A 34 -6.01 20.86 11.52
N HIS A 35 -6.73 21.69 12.28
CA HIS A 35 -6.74 21.58 13.76
C HIS A 35 -7.30 20.24 14.26
N GLY A 36 -8.40 19.74 13.67
CA GLY A 36 -9.02 18.48 14.11
C GLY A 36 -8.10 17.28 13.92
N TRP A 37 -7.45 17.18 12.75
CA TRP A 37 -6.49 16.11 12.44
C TRP A 37 -5.25 16.13 13.34
N ARG A 38 -4.74 17.33 13.68
CA ARG A 38 -3.63 17.47 14.63
C ARG A 38 -4.03 17.02 16.02
N LEU A 39 -5.19 17.43 16.51
CA LEU A 39 -5.68 17.02 17.82
C LEU A 39 -5.88 15.50 17.88
N ALA A 40 -6.54 14.91 16.88
CA ALA A 40 -6.71 13.47 16.80
C ALA A 40 -5.36 12.73 16.79
N ALA A 41 -4.39 13.21 16.03
CA ALA A 41 -3.04 12.63 16.01
C ALA A 41 -2.34 12.70 17.38
N LEU A 42 -2.41 13.85 18.07
CA LEU A 42 -1.86 14.01 19.42
C LEU A 42 -2.55 13.10 20.44
N VAL A 43 -3.88 12.96 20.36
CA VAL A 43 -4.65 12.05 21.22
C VAL A 43 -4.22 10.61 21.00
N VAL A 44 -4.08 10.17 19.75
CA VAL A 44 -3.61 8.81 19.44
C VAL A 44 -2.21 8.59 20.02
N LEU A 45 -1.28 9.54 19.86
CA LEU A 45 0.07 9.43 20.42
C LEU A 45 0.06 9.41 21.95
N ALA A 46 -0.75 10.25 22.60
CA ALA A 46 -0.87 10.29 24.05
C ALA A 46 -1.46 8.98 24.60
N VAL A 47 -2.55 8.48 24.02
CA VAL A 47 -3.15 7.19 24.41
C VAL A 47 -2.16 6.05 24.21
N THR A 48 -1.45 6.05 23.09
CA THR A 48 -0.44 5.03 22.78
C THR A 48 0.73 5.10 23.77
N GLY A 49 1.23 6.29 24.09
CA GLY A 49 2.32 6.50 25.06
C GLY A 49 1.94 6.09 26.48
N CYS A 50 0.75 6.51 26.95
CA CYS A 50 0.23 6.07 28.25
C CYS A 50 0.03 4.55 28.29
N ALA A 51 -0.55 3.96 27.25
CA ALA A 51 -0.73 2.51 27.17
C ALA A 51 0.61 1.76 27.12
N TRP A 52 1.63 2.32 26.48
CA TRP A 52 2.98 1.75 26.46
C TRP A 52 3.63 1.75 27.85
N LEU A 53 3.45 2.80 28.65
CA LEU A 53 3.97 2.88 30.01
C LEU A 53 3.22 1.96 30.99
N LEU A 54 1.88 1.88 30.88
CA LEU A 54 1.04 1.14 31.83
C LEU A 54 0.89 -0.34 31.47
N TRP A 55 0.71 -0.65 30.18
CA TRP A 55 0.43 -2.00 29.67
C TRP A 55 1.21 -2.30 28.39
N PRO A 56 2.55 -2.47 28.43
CA PRO A 56 3.38 -2.67 27.25
C PRO A 56 2.88 -3.78 26.30
N LYS A 57 2.37 -4.88 26.86
CA LYS A 57 1.88 -6.06 26.12
C LYS A 57 0.59 -5.81 25.32
N ALA A 58 -0.20 -4.79 25.68
CA ALA A 58 -1.45 -4.42 25.02
C ALA A 58 -1.41 -3.04 24.35
N SER A 59 -0.31 -2.31 24.55
CA SER A 59 -0.14 -0.92 24.09
C SER A 59 -0.43 -0.70 22.62
N GLY A 60 -0.03 -1.64 21.76
CA GLY A 60 -0.28 -1.60 20.33
C GLY A 60 -1.75 -1.82 19.99
N TYR A 61 -2.44 -2.75 20.65
CA TYR A 61 -3.89 -2.90 20.44
C TYR A 61 -4.68 -1.67 20.88
N ILE A 62 -4.32 -1.07 22.02
CA ILE A 62 -4.96 0.14 22.54
C ILE A 62 -4.70 1.33 21.61
N GLY A 63 -3.42 1.60 21.32
CA GLY A 63 -3.00 2.67 20.42
C GLY A 63 -3.51 2.48 19.00
N GLY A 64 -3.47 1.25 18.47
CA GLY A 64 -3.98 0.88 17.16
C GLY A 64 -5.49 1.05 17.05
N THR A 65 -6.25 0.74 18.11
CA THR A 65 -7.69 1.00 18.15
C THR A 65 -7.98 2.50 18.12
N ALA A 66 -7.26 3.29 18.93
CA ALA A 66 -7.39 4.74 18.91
C ALA A 66 -7.04 5.33 17.53
N TRP A 67 -5.94 4.87 16.92
CA TRP A 67 -5.54 5.22 15.55
C TRP A 67 -6.64 4.90 14.53
N PHE A 68 -7.20 3.69 14.60
CA PHE A 68 -8.21 3.24 13.66
C PHE A 68 -9.46 4.13 13.74
N LEU A 69 -9.95 4.40 14.95
CA LEU A 69 -11.18 5.16 15.17
C LEU A 69 -11.02 6.66 14.88
N LEU A 70 -9.87 7.25 15.24
CA LEU A 70 -9.69 8.70 15.21
C LEU A 70 -9.02 9.21 13.93
N LEU A 71 -8.25 8.36 13.21
CA LEU A 71 -7.53 8.77 12.02
C LEU A 71 -7.95 7.98 10.78
N PHE A 72 -7.85 6.65 10.84
CA PHE A 72 -8.04 5.81 9.66
C PHE A 72 -9.49 5.79 9.17
N LEU A 73 -10.45 5.48 10.07
CA LEU A 73 -11.86 5.40 9.75
C LEU A 73 -12.42 6.75 9.26
N PRO A 74 -12.11 7.90 9.90
CA PRO A 74 -12.51 9.19 9.37
C PRO A 74 -11.93 9.52 8.01
N ALA A 75 -10.67 9.17 7.73
CA ALA A 75 -10.05 9.42 6.43
C ALA A 75 -10.75 8.64 5.31
N ILE A 76 -11.09 7.38 5.56
CA ILE A 76 -11.84 6.55 4.62
C ILE A 76 -13.25 7.09 4.42
N ALA A 77 -13.94 7.44 5.51
CA ALA A 77 -15.28 7.97 5.45
C ALA A 77 -15.32 9.28 4.65
N LEU A 78 -14.36 10.20 4.85
CA LEU A 78 -14.24 11.43 4.08
C LEU A 78 -14.05 11.16 2.58
N ARG A 79 -13.19 10.20 2.23
CA ARG A 79 -13.01 9.77 0.84
C ARG A 79 -14.29 9.20 0.24
N LYS A 80 -15.08 8.46 1.01
CA LYS A 80 -16.36 7.93 0.54
C LYS A 80 -17.42 9.03 0.38
N ILE A 81 -17.42 10.05 1.25
CA ILE A 81 -18.29 11.22 1.14
C ILE A 81 -18.00 11.97 -0.16
N THR A 82 -16.73 12.24 -0.46
CA THR A 82 -16.36 12.93 -1.69
C THR A 82 -16.71 12.11 -2.94
N GLU A 83 -16.54 10.79 -2.89
CA GLU A 83 -16.97 9.88 -3.96
C GLU A 83 -18.50 9.92 -4.17
N LEU A 84 -19.29 9.81 -3.09
CA LEU A 84 -20.76 9.90 -3.16
C LEU A 84 -21.23 11.26 -3.69
N ALA A 85 -20.58 12.34 -3.27
CA ALA A 85 -20.89 13.69 -3.74
C ALA A 85 -20.55 13.88 -5.23
N ALA A 86 -19.44 13.29 -5.69
CA ALA A 86 -19.06 13.30 -7.10
C ALA A 86 -20.07 12.54 -7.98
N HIS A 87 -20.68 11.46 -7.46
CA HIS A 87 -21.76 10.73 -8.12
C HIS A 87 -23.15 11.37 -7.95
N GLY A 88 -23.25 12.60 -7.46
CA GLY A 88 -24.52 13.29 -7.24
C GLY A 88 -25.38 12.71 -6.10
N GLN A 89 -24.86 11.75 -5.33
CA GLN A 89 -25.56 11.10 -4.22
C GLN A 89 -25.48 11.92 -2.93
N TYR A 90 -25.90 13.18 -2.98
CA TYR A 90 -25.76 14.15 -1.89
C TYR A 90 -26.49 13.74 -0.59
N LYS A 91 -27.59 12.97 -0.68
CA LYS A 91 -28.32 12.45 0.49
C LYS A 91 -27.48 11.45 1.29
N SER A 92 -26.82 10.52 0.60
CA SER A 92 -25.94 9.52 1.21
C SER A 92 -24.67 10.16 1.75
N ALA A 93 -24.06 11.09 0.99
CA ALA A 93 -22.92 11.88 1.42
C ALA A 93 -23.23 12.69 2.70
N GLY A 94 -24.42 13.32 2.76
CA GLY A 94 -24.87 14.08 3.92
C GLY A 94 -25.14 13.23 5.17
N LYS A 95 -25.75 12.04 5.02
CA LYS A 95 -25.94 11.10 6.13
C LYS A 95 -24.61 10.61 6.70
N LEU A 96 -23.69 10.21 5.83
CA LEU A 96 -22.36 9.74 6.23
C LEU A 96 -21.55 10.86 6.88
N GLY A 97 -21.64 12.08 6.35
CA GLY A 97 -21.01 13.27 6.95
C GLY A 97 -21.57 13.63 8.32
N ALA A 98 -22.88 13.48 8.54
CA ALA A 98 -23.48 13.71 9.86
C ALA A 98 -23.05 12.65 10.88
N ALA A 99 -23.01 11.36 10.50
CA ALA A 99 -22.49 10.29 11.35
C ALA A 99 -21.01 10.50 11.67
N LEU A 100 -20.22 10.98 10.70
CA LEU A 100 -18.79 11.19 10.87
C LEU A 100 -18.46 12.35 11.82
N GLN A 101 -19.34 13.36 11.95
CA GLN A 101 -19.15 14.46 12.91
C GLN A 101 -19.14 13.99 14.38
N ILE A 102 -19.74 12.83 14.68
CA ILE A 102 -19.72 12.22 16.02
C ILE A 102 -18.33 11.66 16.32
N LEU A 103 -17.67 11.07 15.33
CA LEU A 103 -16.36 10.43 15.46
C LEU A 103 -15.20 11.42 15.35
N HIS A 104 -15.35 12.49 14.55
CA HIS A 104 -14.27 13.45 14.32
C HIS A 104 -14.81 14.87 14.02
N PRO A 105 -14.63 15.84 14.93
CA PRO A 105 -15.14 17.19 14.77
C PRO A 105 -14.21 18.08 13.92
N THR A 106 -14.03 17.77 12.62
CA THR A 106 -13.30 18.66 11.70
C THR A 106 -14.17 19.81 11.21
N ALA A 107 -13.61 21.03 11.21
CA ALA A 107 -14.25 22.22 10.64
C ALA A 107 -14.55 22.04 9.13
N GLU A 108 -13.65 21.40 8.41
CA GLU A 108 -13.78 21.03 6.99
C GLU A 108 -15.00 20.15 6.71
N LEU A 109 -15.31 19.20 7.59
CA LEU A 109 -16.47 18.33 7.45
C LEU A 109 -17.78 19.09 7.69
N ARG A 110 -17.78 20.07 8.61
CA ARG A 110 -18.91 20.99 8.81
C ARG A 110 -19.17 21.84 7.58
N GLU A 111 -18.12 22.36 6.94
CA GLU A 111 -18.24 23.14 5.71
C GLU A 111 -18.69 22.30 4.52
N GLN A 112 -18.15 21.10 4.31
CA GLN A 112 -18.60 20.19 3.26
C GLN A 112 -20.05 19.74 3.45
N VAL A 113 -20.48 19.39 4.67
CA VAL A 113 -21.89 19.05 4.95
C VAL A 113 -22.82 20.24 4.73
N ARG A 114 -22.39 21.46 5.09
CA ARG A 114 -23.13 22.69 4.78
C ARG A 114 -23.22 22.94 3.27
N LEU A 115 -22.13 22.72 2.53
CA LEU A 115 -22.10 22.82 1.08
C LEU A 115 -23.05 21.80 0.43
N PHE A 116 -23.03 20.53 0.85
CA PHE A 116 -23.94 19.52 0.33
C PHE A 116 -25.41 19.80 0.67
N ARG A 117 -25.71 20.36 1.85
CA ARG A 117 -27.05 20.85 2.16
C ARG A 117 -27.48 22.00 1.24
N ARG A 118 -26.57 22.94 0.94
CA ARG A 118 -26.82 24.06 0.01
C ARG A 118 -27.01 23.60 -1.43
N LEU A 119 -26.19 22.66 -1.90
CA LEU A 119 -26.36 22.05 -3.23
C LEU A 119 -27.67 21.29 -3.32
N LYS A 120 -28.07 20.58 -2.26
CA LYS A 120 -29.38 19.93 -2.17
C LYS A 120 -30.53 20.96 -2.22
N SER A 121 -30.44 22.08 -1.50
CA SER A 121 -31.49 23.12 -1.54
C SER A 121 -31.55 23.83 -2.89
N ASN A 122 -30.41 24.02 -3.57
CA ASN A 122 -30.36 24.64 -4.89
C ASN A 122 -30.80 23.69 -6.01
N ALA A 123 -30.55 22.39 -5.90
CA ALA A 123 -31.09 21.39 -6.84
C ALA A 123 -32.64 21.34 -6.83
N ALA A 124 -33.28 21.83 -5.76
CA ALA A 124 -34.73 21.93 -5.66
C ALA A 124 -35.30 23.24 -6.27
N HIS A 125 -34.45 24.23 -6.62
CA HIS A 125 -34.84 25.51 -7.23
C HIS A 125 -33.88 25.85 -8.39
N PRO A 126 -34.21 25.49 -9.65
CA PRO A 126 -33.36 25.77 -10.80
C PRO A 126 -33.42 27.27 -11.14
N ARG A 127 -32.58 28.09 -10.52
CA ARG A 127 -32.22 29.40 -11.08
C ARG A 127 -30.89 29.28 -11.80
N ALA A 128 -30.93 29.71 -13.06
CA ALA A 128 -29.87 29.72 -14.05
C ALA A 128 -28.49 30.09 -13.48
N PHE A 129 -27.61 29.10 -13.35
CA PHE A 129 -26.17 29.28 -13.43
C PHE A 129 -25.68 28.43 -14.60
N SER A 130 -25.83 28.98 -15.80
CA SER A 130 -25.18 28.52 -17.01
C SER A 130 -23.74 29.04 -17.01
N SER A 131 -22.76 28.18 -16.69
CA SER A 131 -21.36 28.24 -17.17
C SER A 131 -20.37 27.39 -16.35
N VAL A 132 -20.75 26.18 -15.90
CA VAL A 132 -19.74 25.18 -15.53
C VAL A 132 -19.58 24.26 -16.75
N PRO A 133 -18.38 24.20 -17.37
CA PRO A 133 -18.12 23.24 -18.43
C PRO A 133 -18.48 21.85 -17.92
N ASP A 134 -19.37 21.22 -18.66
CA ASP A 134 -19.88 19.88 -18.40
C ASP A 134 -18.74 18.89 -18.63
N ASN A 135 -17.92 18.67 -17.61
CA ASN A 135 -16.84 17.69 -17.65
C ASN A 135 -17.46 16.30 -17.43
N ARG A 136 -18.28 15.88 -18.40
CA ARG A 136 -19.10 14.67 -18.37
C ARG A 136 -18.30 13.38 -18.64
N ASP A 137 -16.97 13.47 -18.74
CA ASP A 137 -16.08 12.35 -19.07
C ASP A 137 -15.00 12.08 -18.02
N ILE A 138 -15.28 12.27 -16.73
CA ILE A 138 -14.47 11.60 -15.70
C ILE A 138 -15.21 10.35 -15.26
N ASP A 139 -14.94 9.24 -15.96
CA ASP A 139 -15.40 7.90 -15.58
C ASP A 139 -14.83 7.50 -14.21
N TYR A 140 -15.61 7.81 -13.16
CA TYR A 140 -15.32 7.48 -11.77
C TYR A 140 -15.78 6.06 -11.39
N GLY A 141 -15.83 5.10 -12.31
CA GLY A 141 -16.06 3.67 -12.02
C GLY A 141 -14.93 2.97 -11.23
N SER A 142 -14.34 3.60 -10.22
CA SER A 142 -12.92 3.43 -9.87
C SER A 142 -12.51 2.16 -9.10
N ARG A 143 -13.42 1.36 -8.53
CA ARG A 143 -13.03 0.10 -7.83
C ARG A 143 -13.26 -1.16 -8.66
N ARG A 144 -14.40 -1.27 -9.35
CA ARG A 144 -14.67 -2.38 -10.28
C ARG A 144 -13.84 -2.27 -11.57
N SER A 145 -13.43 -1.05 -11.99
CA SER A 145 -12.54 -0.87 -13.14
C SER A 145 -11.08 -1.19 -12.85
N GLN A 146 -10.62 -1.03 -11.60
CA GLN A 146 -9.19 -1.17 -11.25
C GLN A 146 -8.63 -2.55 -11.59
N LEU A 147 -9.24 -3.63 -11.10
CA LEU A 147 -8.78 -5.00 -11.38
C LEU A 147 -9.06 -5.42 -12.83
N ARG A 148 -10.19 -4.98 -13.42
CA ARG A 148 -10.48 -5.23 -14.84
C ARG A 148 -9.43 -4.60 -15.77
N SER A 149 -8.86 -3.48 -15.36
CA SER A 149 -7.77 -2.79 -16.07
C SER A 149 -6.36 -3.27 -15.69
N ALA A 150 -6.23 -4.22 -14.77
CA ALA A 150 -4.96 -4.72 -14.24
C ALA A 150 -4.99 -6.26 -14.05
N PRO A 151 -5.04 -7.01 -15.16
CA PRO A 151 -5.15 -8.48 -15.12
C PRO A 151 -3.95 -9.17 -14.47
N ALA A 152 -2.72 -8.69 -14.64
CA ALA A 152 -1.56 -9.32 -13.99
C ALA A 152 -1.63 -9.19 -12.47
N VAL A 153 -2.03 -8.03 -11.95
CA VAL A 153 -2.28 -7.86 -10.51
C VAL A 153 -3.33 -8.85 -10.01
N LEU A 154 -4.45 -9.00 -10.73
CA LEU A 154 -5.49 -9.95 -10.35
C LEU A 154 -4.96 -11.39 -10.31
N VAL A 155 -4.25 -11.82 -11.36
CA VAL A 155 -3.66 -13.16 -11.44
C VAL A 155 -2.69 -13.40 -10.29
N LEU A 156 -1.82 -12.43 -9.97
CA LEU A 156 -0.88 -12.54 -8.86
C LEU A 156 -1.58 -12.59 -7.50
N ILE A 157 -2.64 -11.81 -7.29
CA ILE A 157 -3.47 -11.90 -6.08
C ILE A 157 -4.07 -13.29 -5.94
N LEU A 158 -4.67 -13.82 -7.01
CA LEU A 158 -5.28 -15.15 -7.01
C LEU A 158 -4.23 -16.23 -6.77
N ALA A 159 -3.04 -16.13 -7.39
CA ALA A 159 -1.95 -17.07 -7.18
C ALA A 159 -1.51 -17.12 -5.71
N ASN A 160 -1.31 -15.96 -5.07
CA ASN A 160 -0.97 -15.89 -3.64
C ASN A 160 -2.07 -16.48 -2.75
N VAL A 161 -3.35 -16.24 -3.07
CA VAL A 161 -4.47 -16.85 -2.34
C VAL A 161 -4.49 -18.37 -2.51
N LEU A 162 -4.30 -18.87 -3.73
CA LEU A 162 -4.30 -20.31 -4.02
C LEU A 162 -3.14 -21.03 -3.33
N VAL A 163 -1.94 -20.44 -3.34
CA VAL A 163 -0.78 -20.98 -2.62
C VAL A 163 -1.05 -20.98 -1.11
N PHE A 164 -1.64 -19.92 -0.57
CA PHE A 164 -2.01 -19.90 0.84
C PHE A 164 -3.07 -20.95 1.22
N LEU A 165 -4.05 -21.21 0.34
CA LEU A 165 -5.00 -22.32 0.54
C LEU A 165 -4.29 -23.70 0.50
N PHE A 166 -3.28 -23.84 -0.36
CA PHE A 166 -2.44 -25.02 -0.38
C PHE A 166 -1.62 -25.18 0.91
N GLU A 167 -1.05 -24.10 1.46
CA GLU A 167 -0.35 -24.11 2.76
C GLU A 167 -1.25 -24.67 3.88
N ILE A 168 -2.51 -24.22 3.93
CA ILE A 168 -3.54 -24.71 4.88
C ILE A 168 -3.82 -26.20 4.68
N SER A 169 -3.87 -26.66 3.44
CA SER A 169 -4.18 -28.07 3.14
C SER A 169 -3.06 -29.02 3.54
N VAL A 170 -1.81 -28.53 3.60
CA VAL A 170 -0.60 -29.32 3.85
C VAL A 170 -0.19 -29.30 5.33
N GLY A 171 -0.73 -28.39 6.15
CA GLY A 171 -0.49 -28.33 7.58
C GLY A 171 -1.02 -27.04 8.21
N ASP A 172 -0.51 -26.70 9.40
CA ASP A 172 -0.82 -25.41 10.01
C ASP A 172 -0.15 -24.29 9.19
N TRP A 173 -0.96 -23.35 8.68
CA TRP A 173 -0.56 -22.16 7.88
C TRP A 173 0.47 -21.22 8.55
N ASN A 174 0.84 -21.53 9.80
CA ASN A 174 1.74 -20.75 10.63
C ASN A 174 2.91 -21.60 11.16
N ASP A 175 3.02 -22.89 10.81
CA ASP A 175 4.15 -23.73 11.22
C ASP A 175 5.34 -23.48 10.28
N PRO A 176 6.47 -22.93 10.77
CA PRO A 176 7.66 -22.70 9.96
C PRO A 176 8.17 -23.99 9.30
N ARG A 177 7.98 -25.16 9.92
CA ARG A 177 8.42 -26.44 9.33
C ARG A 177 7.61 -26.82 8.10
N VAL A 178 6.33 -26.46 8.07
CA VAL A 178 5.48 -26.66 6.89
C VAL A 178 5.97 -25.76 5.76
N LEU A 179 6.18 -24.47 6.05
CA LEU A 179 6.68 -23.48 5.10
C LEU A 179 8.07 -23.86 4.56
N HIS A 180 8.97 -24.30 5.43
CA HIS A 180 10.27 -24.85 5.05
C HIS A 180 10.13 -25.98 4.04
N ARG A 181 9.33 -27.00 4.36
CA ARG A 181 9.15 -28.19 3.52
C ARG A 181 8.58 -27.87 2.14
N ILE A 182 7.68 -26.88 2.05
CA ILE A 182 7.00 -26.53 0.79
C ILE A 182 7.68 -25.40 0.02
N GLY A 183 8.81 -24.88 0.51
CA GLY A 183 9.68 -24.01 -0.29
C GLY A 183 9.95 -22.62 0.24
N ALA A 184 9.99 -22.42 1.56
CA ALA A 184 10.57 -21.21 2.13
C ALA A 184 12.02 -21.05 1.65
N LEU A 185 12.44 -19.80 1.49
CA LEU A 185 13.81 -19.50 1.08
C LEU A 185 14.74 -19.70 2.26
N GLU A 186 15.48 -20.79 2.25
CA GLU A 186 16.61 -21.03 3.16
C GLU A 186 17.91 -20.97 2.36
N PRO A 187 18.83 -20.02 2.66
CA PRO A 187 20.07 -19.88 1.90
C PRO A 187 20.94 -21.15 1.86
N HIS A 188 20.98 -21.90 2.96
CA HIS A 188 21.79 -23.12 3.03
C HIS A 188 21.30 -24.19 2.05
N ALA A 189 19.99 -24.52 2.05
CA ALA A 189 19.42 -25.45 1.08
C ALA A 189 19.62 -25.00 -0.38
N VAL A 190 19.53 -23.70 -0.66
CA VAL A 190 19.77 -23.18 -2.02
C VAL A 190 21.21 -23.42 -2.48
N VAL A 191 22.19 -23.11 -1.64
CA VAL A 191 23.61 -23.13 -2.02
C VAL A 191 24.23 -24.52 -1.89
N SER A 192 23.92 -25.23 -0.79
CA SER A 192 24.58 -26.49 -0.43
C SER A 192 23.81 -27.71 -0.94
N GLU A 193 22.48 -27.64 -1.00
CA GLU A 193 21.62 -28.76 -1.42
C GLU A 193 21.09 -28.60 -2.85
N GLY A 194 21.36 -27.46 -3.50
CA GLY A 194 20.96 -27.19 -4.89
C GLY A 194 19.46 -26.92 -5.06
N GLU A 195 18.75 -26.56 -4.00
CA GLU A 195 17.30 -26.35 -3.99
C GLU A 195 16.89 -24.98 -4.57
N TYR A 196 17.35 -24.66 -5.79
CA TYR A 196 17.14 -23.37 -6.45
C TYR A 196 15.66 -23.00 -6.67
N TRP A 197 14.78 -24.00 -6.68
CA TRP A 197 13.33 -23.80 -6.79
C TRP A 197 12.77 -22.95 -5.64
N ARG A 198 13.45 -22.93 -4.47
CA ARG A 198 13.12 -22.08 -3.32
C ARG A 198 13.19 -20.59 -3.61
N LEU A 199 14.03 -20.17 -4.58
CA LEU A 199 14.10 -18.77 -5.03
C LEU A 199 12.75 -18.28 -5.57
N PHE A 200 11.99 -19.18 -6.21
CA PHE A 200 10.70 -18.88 -6.82
C PHE A 200 9.52 -19.20 -5.89
N THR A 201 9.51 -20.35 -5.22
CA THR A 201 8.37 -20.76 -4.37
C THR A 201 8.17 -19.81 -3.19
N ALA A 202 9.26 -19.34 -2.58
CA ALA A 202 9.20 -18.44 -1.44
C ALA A 202 8.46 -17.12 -1.74
N LEU A 203 8.38 -16.70 -3.01
CA LEU A 203 7.70 -15.48 -3.43
C LEU A 203 6.18 -15.51 -3.16
N PHE A 204 5.60 -16.69 -2.98
CA PHE A 204 4.15 -16.87 -2.82
C PHE A 204 3.73 -17.41 -1.45
N LEU A 205 4.68 -17.90 -0.64
CA LEU A 205 4.40 -18.47 0.68
C LEU A 205 4.14 -17.40 1.73
N HIS A 206 3.22 -17.63 2.66
CA HIS A 206 2.89 -16.64 3.71
C HIS A 206 2.83 -17.23 5.11
N GLY A 207 3.62 -16.68 6.03
CA GLY A 207 3.58 -17.02 7.47
C GLY A 207 2.36 -16.46 8.21
N GLY A 208 1.15 -16.77 7.71
CA GLY A 208 -0.13 -16.44 8.32
C GLY A 208 -1.02 -15.48 7.53
N PHE A 209 -2.30 -15.48 7.90
CA PHE A 209 -3.35 -14.70 7.23
C PHE A 209 -3.05 -13.20 7.13
N LEU A 210 -2.54 -12.60 8.20
CA LEU A 210 -2.24 -11.16 8.20
C LEU A 210 -1.08 -10.82 7.27
N HIS A 211 -0.06 -11.69 7.20
CA HIS A 211 1.04 -11.51 6.28
C HIS A 211 0.53 -11.51 4.83
N LEU A 212 -0.33 -12.48 4.48
CA LEU A 212 -1.02 -12.51 3.18
C LEU A 212 -1.85 -11.23 2.97
N ALA A 213 -2.71 -10.87 3.92
CA ALA A 213 -3.61 -9.73 3.80
C ALA A 213 -2.86 -8.42 3.53
N PHE A 214 -1.73 -8.17 4.21
CA PHE A 214 -0.90 -6.98 3.97
C PHE A 214 -0.25 -7.00 2.58
N ASN A 215 0.28 -8.15 2.13
CA ASN A 215 0.86 -8.26 0.79
C ASN A 215 -0.19 -8.07 -0.31
N LEU A 216 -1.35 -8.70 -0.19
CA LEU A 216 -2.45 -8.53 -1.16
C LEU A 216 -2.97 -7.09 -1.16
N PHE A 217 -3.09 -6.46 0.01
CA PHE A 217 -3.44 -5.04 0.11
C PHE A 217 -2.42 -4.16 -0.60
N ALA A 218 -1.13 -4.32 -0.30
CA ALA A 218 -0.07 -3.53 -0.92
C ALA A 218 -0.04 -3.72 -2.45
N LEU A 219 -0.13 -4.98 -2.92
CA LEU A 219 -0.17 -5.29 -4.36
C LEU A 219 -1.41 -4.69 -5.03
N TYR A 220 -2.59 -4.77 -4.40
CA TYR A 220 -3.83 -4.19 -4.92
C TYR A 220 -3.75 -2.67 -5.07
N PHE A 221 -3.09 -1.96 -4.15
CA PHE A 221 -3.01 -0.50 -4.20
C PHE A 221 -1.86 0.01 -5.08
N LEU A 222 -0.71 -0.65 -5.06
CA LEU A 222 0.51 -0.19 -5.74
C LEU A 222 0.64 -0.75 -7.16
N GLY A 223 0.11 -1.95 -7.41
CA GLY A 223 0.24 -2.68 -8.67
C GLY A 223 -0.54 -2.07 -9.83
N PRO A 224 -1.88 -1.92 -9.76
CA PRO A 224 -2.71 -1.52 -10.89
C PRO A 224 -2.30 -0.20 -11.55
N PRO A 225 -1.90 0.85 -10.80
CA PRO A 225 -1.35 2.05 -11.41
C PRO A 225 -0.14 1.76 -12.30
N LEU A 226 0.81 0.93 -11.85
CA LEU A 226 2.00 0.61 -12.64
C LEU A 226 1.62 -0.22 -13.85
N GLU A 227 0.79 -1.26 -13.65
CA GLU A 227 0.37 -2.15 -14.73
C GLU A 227 -0.29 -1.39 -15.88
N ARG A 228 -1.13 -0.40 -15.56
CA ARG A 228 -1.72 0.47 -16.59
C ARG A 228 -0.69 1.32 -17.32
N SER A 229 0.35 1.78 -16.62
CA SER A 229 1.40 2.63 -17.19
C SER A 229 2.37 1.87 -18.10
N ILE A 230 2.74 0.63 -17.76
CA ILE A 230 3.77 -0.14 -18.50
C ILE A 230 3.19 -1.30 -19.31
N GLY A 231 1.94 -1.68 -19.06
CA GLY A 231 1.28 -2.84 -19.67
C GLY A 231 1.44 -4.14 -18.86
N THR A 232 0.49 -5.05 -19.05
CA THR A 232 0.35 -6.31 -18.29
C THR A 232 1.60 -7.18 -18.29
N MET A 233 2.16 -7.50 -19.46
CA MET A 233 3.31 -8.40 -19.56
C MET A 233 4.57 -7.81 -18.91
N ARG A 234 4.81 -6.52 -19.09
CA ARG A 234 5.95 -5.82 -18.48
C ARG A 234 5.81 -5.77 -16.97
N PHE A 235 4.60 -5.50 -16.47
CA PHE A 235 4.31 -5.54 -15.04
C PHE A 235 4.56 -6.93 -14.43
N PHE A 236 4.04 -7.98 -15.07
CA PHE A 236 4.23 -9.35 -14.61
C PHE A 236 5.71 -9.73 -14.55
N ALA A 237 6.47 -9.40 -15.61
CA ALA A 237 7.92 -9.61 -15.64
C ALA A 237 8.64 -8.80 -14.55
N CYS A 238 8.30 -7.52 -14.35
CA CYS A 238 8.90 -6.71 -13.30
C CYS A 238 8.65 -7.29 -11.91
N TYR A 239 7.44 -7.75 -11.63
CA TYR A 239 7.09 -8.38 -10.36
C TYR A 239 7.94 -9.64 -10.10
N LEU A 240 7.98 -10.57 -11.05
CA LEU A 240 8.70 -11.83 -10.89
C LEU A 240 10.23 -11.66 -10.89
N ILE A 241 10.78 -10.87 -11.80
CA ILE A 241 12.24 -10.64 -11.87
C ILE A 241 12.71 -9.94 -10.59
N SER A 242 11.97 -8.95 -10.08
CA SER A 242 12.34 -8.30 -8.83
C SER A 242 12.23 -9.25 -7.62
N GLY A 243 11.24 -10.14 -7.62
CA GLY A 243 11.11 -11.20 -6.61
C GLY A 243 12.29 -12.18 -6.63
N LEU A 244 12.64 -12.70 -7.80
CA LEU A 244 13.78 -13.59 -7.96
C LEU A 244 15.10 -12.90 -7.59
N ALA A 245 15.29 -11.64 -8.00
CA ALA A 245 16.44 -10.84 -7.60
C ALA A 245 16.46 -10.55 -6.09
N SER A 246 15.30 -10.40 -5.46
CA SER A 246 15.15 -10.29 -4.01
C SER A 246 15.64 -11.56 -3.30
N SER A 247 15.12 -12.73 -3.69
CA SER A 247 15.53 -14.02 -3.13
C SER A 247 17.03 -14.29 -3.37
N ALA A 248 17.50 -14.12 -4.60
CA ALA A 248 18.91 -14.34 -4.94
C ALA A 248 19.83 -13.35 -4.21
N GLY A 249 19.41 -12.09 -4.07
CA GLY A 249 20.14 -11.07 -3.31
C GLY A 249 20.25 -11.44 -1.83
N VAL A 250 19.18 -11.95 -1.22
CA VAL A 250 19.23 -12.45 0.17
C VAL A 250 20.24 -13.59 0.31
N VAL A 251 20.20 -14.57 -0.59
CA VAL A 251 21.15 -15.71 -0.57
C VAL A 251 22.58 -15.18 -0.71
N ALA A 252 22.86 -14.33 -1.70
CA ALA A 252 24.19 -13.77 -1.92
C ALA A 252 24.70 -12.97 -0.70
N LEU A 253 23.85 -12.12 -0.10
CA LEU A 253 24.23 -11.35 1.09
C LEU A 253 24.47 -12.25 2.31
N ASN A 254 23.74 -13.36 2.42
CA ASN A 254 23.94 -14.35 3.49
C ASN A 254 25.28 -15.07 3.34
N GLU A 255 25.61 -15.53 2.13
CA GLU A 255 26.90 -16.18 1.83
C GLU A 255 28.09 -15.24 2.02
N LEU A 256 27.92 -13.95 1.75
CA LEU A 256 28.92 -12.92 2.04
C LEU A 256 29.03 -12.58 3.54
N GLY A 257 28.19 -13.18 4.39
CA GLY A 257 28.15 -12.91 5.83
C GLY A 257 27.62 -11.53 6.21
N LEU A 258 27.03 -10.79 5.27
CA LEU A 258 26.51 -9.43 5.47
C LEU A 258 25.13 -9.44 6.17
N VAL A 259 24.39 -10.53 6.01
CA VAL A 259 23.13 -10.79 6.71
C VAL A 259 23.12 -12.21 7.24
N ARG A 260 22.27 -12.49 8.22
CA ARG A 260 22.02 -13.85 8.72
C ARG A 260 20.53 -14.10 8.74
N VAL A 261 20.06 -14.83 7.74
CA VAL A 261 18.64 -15.06 7.55
C VAL A 261 18.39 -16.56 7.59
N ALA A 262 17.52 -16.98 8.52
CA ALA A 262 17.12 -18.39 8.61
C ALA A 262 16.22 -18.73 7.42
N GLU A 263 15.08 -18.04 7.31
CA GLU A 263 14.10 -18.28 6.25
C GLU A 263 13.46 -16.98 5.79
N VAL A 264 13.14 -16.89 4.51
CA VAL A 264 12.33 -15.80 3.94
C VAL A 264 11.16 -16.37 3.16
N ILE A 265 10.00 -15.73 3.33
CA ILE A 265 8.78 -16.02 2.60
C ILE A 265 8.05 -14.71 2.32
N GLY A 266 7.21 -14.71 1.31
CA GLY A 266 6.23 -13.66 1.05
C GLY A 266 6.49 -12.88 -0.22
N ALA A 267 5.40 -12.33 -0.75
CA ALA A 267 5.38 -11.49 -1.94
C ALA A 267 6.01 -10.10 -1.74
N SER A 268 6.44 -9.75 -0.52
CA SER A 268 6.85 -8.39 -0.17
C SER A 268 8.11 -7.94 -0.90
N GLY A 269 9.05 -8.84 -1.19
CA GLY A 269 10.21 -8.56 -2.06
C GLY A 269 9.79 -8.16 -3.49
N CYS A 270 8.82 -8.88 -4.07
CA CYS A 270 8.23 -8.55 -5.37
C CYS A 270 7.52 -7.19 -5.35
N ILE A 271 6.77 -6.90 -4.28
CA ILE A 271 6.02 -5.65 -4.10
C ILE A 271 6.98 -4.47 -3.95
N MET A 272 8.07 -4.63 -3.19
CA MET A 272 9.13 -3.62 -3.12
C MET A 272 9.82 -3.43 -4.47
N GLY A 273 9.92 -4.50 -5.28
CA GLY A 273 10.25 -4.41 -6.70
C GLY A 273 9.29 -3.54 -7.51
N VAL A 274 7.98 -3.68 -7.32
CA VAL A 274 6.98 -2.81 -7.95
C VAL A 274 7.16 -1.34 -7.51
N VAL A 275 7.45 -1.09 -6.22
CA VAL A 275 7.76 0.25 -5.71
C VAL A 275 9.02 0.82 -6.36
N GLY A 276 10.06 0.00 -6.49
CA GLY A 276 11.31 0.37 -7.17
C GLY A 276 11.07 0.69 -8.64
N ALA A 277 10.34 -0.18 -9.35
CA ALA A 277 9.99 0.01 -10.75
C ALA A 277 9.20 1.30 -10.96
N TRP A 278 8.30 1.64 -10.04
CA TRP A 278 7.63 2.94 -10.03
C TRP A 278 8.61 4.11 -9.90
N ALA A 279 9.57 4.04 -8.97
CA ALA A 279 10.57 5.09 -8.78
C ALA A 279 11.45 5.27 -10.03
N GLY A 280 11.98 4.18 -10.59
CA GLY A 280 12.80 4.21 -11.80
C GLY A 280 12.03 4.72 -13.01
N PHE A 281 10.79 4.24 -13.20
CA PHE A 281 9.93 4.70 -14.29
C PHE A 281 9.62 6.20 -14.19
N LEU A 282 9.25 6.70 -12.99
CA LEU A 282 8.97 8.12 -12.80
C LEU A 282 10.21 9.00 -12.92
N LEU A 283 11.39 8.49 -12.56
CA LEU A 283 12.65 9.22 -12.73
C LEU A 283 12.98 9.39 -14.21
N ARG A 284 12.84 8.32 -15.01
CA ARG A 284 13.02 8.39 -16.47
C ARG A 284 11.98 9.31 -17.11
N HIS A 285 10.72 9.18 -16.72
CA HIS A 285 9.59 9.91 -17.30
C HIS A 285 9.19 11.13 -16.45
N HIS A 286 10.18 11.83 -15.88
CA HIS A 286 9.98 12.92 -14.92
C HIS A 286 9.26 14.15 -15.48
N HIS A 287 9.19 14.28 -16.81
CA HIS A 287 8.44 15.32 -17.51
C HIS A 287 6.92 15.09 -17.50
N THR A 288 6.45 13.89 -17.12
CA THR A 288 5.01 13.60 -17.10
C THR A 288 4.29 14.37 -15.98
N PRO A 289 3.01 14.75 -16.19
CA PRO A 289 2.25 15.46 -15.16
C PRO A 289 2.24 14.72 -13.83
N PHE A 290 2.43 15.46 -12.73
CA PHE A 290 2.48 14.95 -11.36
C PHE A 290 3.61 13.95 -11.05
N ALA A 291 4.60 13.76 -11.94
CA ALA A 291 5.70 12.81 -11.71
C ALA A 291 6.46 13.10 -10.40
N LYS A 292 6.82 14.37 -10.15
CA LYS A 292 7.49 14.79 -8.91
C LYS A 292 6.69 14.45 -7.65
N GLN A 293 5.39 14.71 -7.66
CA GLN A 293 4.50 14.41 -6.54
C GLN A 293 4.38 12.89 -6.32
N ARG A 294 4.24 12.11 -7.39
CA ARG A 294 4.19 10.65 -7.31
C ARG A 294 5.50 10.08 -6.80
N LEU A 295 6.64 10.60 -7.26
CA LEU A 295 7.96 10.19 -6.80
C LEU A 295 8.16 10.51 -5.32
N ALA A 296 7.70 11.66 -4.84
CA ALA A 296 7.70 12.00 -3.42
C ALA A 296 6.84 11.03 -2.58
N ASN A 297 5.67 10.62 -3.10
CA ASN A 297 4.83 9.61 -2.44
C ASN A 297 5.51 8.24 -2.39
N ILE A 298 6.20 7.83 -3.47
CA ILE A 298 7.00 6.60 -3.50
C ILE A 298 8.15 6.68 -2.50
N GLY A 299 8.88 7.79 -2.44
CA GLY A 299 9.93 8.02 -1.45
C GLY A 299 9.40 7.89 -0.01
N LEU A 300 8.22 8.44 0.26
CA LEU A 300 7.57 8.28 1.56
C LEU A 300 7.22 6.80 1.87
N ILE A 301 6.73 6.04 0.89
CA ILE A 301 6.45 4.60 1.06
C ILE A 301 7.75 3.87 1.42
N VAL A 302 8.86 4.14 0.71
CA VAL A 302 10.17 3.53 0.98
C VAL A 302 10.65 3.87 2.39
N VAL A 303 10.55 5.13 2.82
CA VAL A 303 10.94 5.55 4.18
C VAL A 303 10.12 4.82 5.25
N ILE A 304 8.80 4.73 5.06
CA ILE A 304 7.92 4.01 5.99
C ILE A 304 8.28 2.52 6.02
N GLN A 305 8.57 1.91 4.87
CA GLN A 305 8.97 0.51 4.79
C GLN A 305 10.29 0.27 5.54
N ILE A 306 11.31 1.09 5.33
CA ILE A 306 12.59 0.98 6.03
C ILE A 306 12.39 1.12 7.54
N ALA A 307 11.58 2.08 7.98
CA ALA A 307 11.27 2.24 9.40
C ALA A 307 10.57 0.98 9.98
N PHE A 308 9.67 0.36 9.21
CA PHE A 308 8.98 -0.87 9.61
C PHE A 308 9.93 -2.07 9.68
N ASP A 309 10.81 -2.22 8.70
CA ASP A 309 11.79 -3.30 8.64
C ASP A 309 12.78 -3.20 9.81
N LEU A 310 13.23 -1.98 10.14
CA LEU A 310 14.11 -1.74 11.29
C LEU A 310 13.42 -2.00 12.63
N SER A 311 12.11 -1.77 12.73
CA SER A 311 11.35 -2.01 13.96
C SER A 311 10.93 -3.48 14.13
N THR A 312 10.87 -4.25 13.03
CA THR A 312 10.29 -5.59 12.99
C THR A 312 11.31 -6.63 12.52
N PRO A 313 12.14 -7.20 13.42
CA PRO A 313 13.25 -8.10 13.06
C PRO A 313 12.83 -9.39 12.32
N GLN A 314 11.56 -9.76 12.37
CA GLN A 314 11.01 -10.90 11.65
C GLN A 314 10.87 -10.63 10.13
N VAL A 315 10.97 -9.37 9.71
CA VAL A 315 10.82 -8.94 8.32
C VAL A 315 12.21 -8.78 7.70
N SER A 316 12.43 -9.39 6.55
CA SER A 316 13.72 -9.32 5.85
C SER A 316 13.89 -7.98 5.13
N MET A 317 14.56 -7.03 5.79
CA MET A 317 14.99 -5.78 5.15
C MET A 317 15.82 -6.04 3.89
N ALA A 318 16.68 -7.07 3.93
CA ALA A 318 17.50 -7.46 2.78
C ALA A 318 16.65 -7.84 1.57
N ALA A 319 15.59 -8.64 1.78
CA ALA A 319 14.66 -9.00 0.70
C ALA A 319 14.00 -7.75 0.10
N HIS A 320 13.53 -6.83 0.94
CA HIS A 320 12.91 -5.59 0.49
C HIS A 320 13.87 -4.69 -0.29
N MET A 321 15.10 -4.53 0.19
CA MET A 321 16.10 -3.68 -0.47
C MET A 321 16.56 -4.28 -1.79
N CYS A 322 16.86 -5.58 -1.85
CA CYS A 322 17.23 -6.26 -3.09
C CYS A 322 16.10 -6.17 -4.14
N GLY A 323 14.84 -6.39 -3.72
CA GLY A 323 13.67 -6.22 -4.58
C GLY A 323 13.53 -4.77 -5.08
N LEU A 324 13.60 -3.79 -4.18
CA LEU A 324 13.52 -2.36 -4.50
C LEU A 324 14.57 -1.93 -5.51
N VAL A 325 15.83 -2.32 -5.30
CA VAL A 325 16.95 -1.98 -6.18
C VAL A 325 16.79 -2.62 -7.56
N ALA A 326 16.47 -3.92 -7.63
CA ALA A 326 16.24 -4.60 -8.91
C ALA A 326 15.08 -3.96 -9.68
N GLY A 327 13.96 -3.71 -8.98
CA GLY A 327 12.80 -3.03 -9.52
C GLY A 327 13.14 -1.64 -10.05
N PHE A 328 13.93 -0.85 -9.32
CA PHE A 328 14.36 0.48 -9.74
C PHE A 328 15.08 0.46 -11.09
N PHE A 329 16.05 -0.43 -11.27
CA PHE A 329 16.77 -0.55 -12.53
C PHE A 329 15.88 -1.06 -13.67
N LEU A 330 14.96 -2.00 -13.39
CA LEU A 330 13.95 -2.40 -14.37
C LEU A 330 13.06 -1.21 -14.76
N GLY A 331 12.62 -0.41 -13.79
CA GLY A 331 11.81 0.79 -14.01
C GLY A 331 12.46 1.79 -14.97
N LEU A 332 13.77 1.98 -14.85
CA LEU A 332 14.54 2.87 -15.73
C LEU A 332 14.52 2.43 -17.19
N ILE A 333 14.40 1.14 -17.50
CA ILE A 333 14.41 0.66 -18.89
C ILE A 333 13.02 0.55 -19.52
N LEU A 334 11.94 0.71 -18.74
CA LEU A 334 10.57 0.58 -19.24
C LEU A 334 10.08 1.81 -20.02
N ALA A 335 9.37 1.54 -21.11
CA ALA A 335 8.61 2.52 -21.87
C ALA A 335 7.12 2.52 -21.45
N PRO A 336 6.42 3.66 -21.57
CA PRO A 336 4.98 3.73 -21.38
C PRO A 336 4.25 2.76 -22.32
N ARG A 337 3.08 2.29 -21.90
CA ARG A 337 2.18 1.52 -22.76
C ARG A 337 1.71 2.42 -23.92
N PRO A 338 1.84 1.99 -25.19
CA PRO A 338 1.28 2.72 -26.32
C PRO A 338 -0.24 2.86 -26.17
N VAL A 339 -0.77 4.06 -26.36
CA VAL A 339 -2.22 4.29 -26.42
C VAL A 339 -2.68 3.82 -27.80
N ALA A 340 -3.56 2.82 -27.85
CA ALA A 340 -4.17 2.39 -29.11
C ALA A 340 -4.97 3.58 -29.70
N GLY A 341 -4.50 4.16 -30.81
CA GLY A 341 -5.17 5.25 -31.53
C GLY A 341 -4.49 6.64 -31.48
N GLY A 342 -3.32 6.78 -30.86
CA GLY A 342 -2.56 8.03 -30.94
C GLY A 342 -1.87 8.18 -32.29
N VAL A 343 -2.31 9.16 -33.10
CA VAL A 343 -1.63 9.58 -34.33
C VAL A 343 -0.17 9.90 -34.01
N ASP A 344 0.73 9.27 -34.76
CA ASP A 344 2.16 9.57 -34.75
C ASP A 344 2.39 11.03 -35.21
N PRO A 345 2.91 11.92 -34.35
CA PRO A 345 3.22 13.29 -34.77
C PRO A 345 4.38 13.36 -35.78
N GLY A 346 5.03 12.23 -36.09
CA GLY A 346 6.17 12.14 -37.00
C GLY A 346 5.85 11.82 -38.47
N ARG A 347 4.58 11.67 -38.87
CA ARG A 347 4.22 11.55 -40.30
C ARG A 347 3.69 12.87 -40.86
N SER A 348 4.61 13.75 -41.20
CA SER A 348 4.38 14.84 -42.15
C SER A 348 4.19 14.23 -43.54
N TYR A 349 3.07 14.55 -44.21
CA TYR A 349 2.97 14.49 -45.67
C TYR A 349 3.48 15.80 -46.27
#